data_AF-A0A950EKC1-F1
#
_entry.id   AF-A0A950EKC1-F1
#
_cell.length_a   1.000
_cell.length_b   1.000
_cell.length_c   1.000
_cell.angle_alpha   90.00
_cell.angle_beta   90.00
_cell.angle_gamma   90.00
#
_symmetry.space_group_name_H-M   'P 1'
#
loop_
_entity.id
_entity.type
_entity.pdbx_description
1 polymer ?
#
loop_
_entity_poly.entity_id
_entity_poly.type
_entity_poly.pdbx_seq_one_letter_code
_entity_poly.pdbx_strand_id
1 'polypeptide(L)'
;MISRWLLKLIIGIALAGLVLFELGSPLVTTAILDGNAHDAADDAAKDYFNNHDATRAQGVAQQDAQNDGAKLDAFDIDEQGTIHVTLSKQAKSYVLHNFGPTKDWYTVRRSASAVPTA
;
A
#
# COMPACT_ATOMS: atom_id res chain seq x y z
N MET A 1 32.77 -25.36 -24.41
CA MET A 1 31.90 -26.02 -23.40
C MET A 1 31.63 -25.12 -22.18
N ILE A 2 32.63 -24.41 -21.65
CA ILE A 2 32.48 -23.43 -20.55
C ILE A 2 31.44 -22.34 -20.83
N SER A 3 31.39 -21.80 -22.05
CA SER A 3 30.42 -20.77 -22.44
C SER A 3 28.96 -21.19 -22.27
N ARG A 4 28.62 -22.45 -22.58
CA ARG A 4 27.25 -22.96 -22.47
C ARG A 4 26.82 -23.17 -21.02
N TRP A 5 27.73 -23.59 -20.14
CA TRP A 5 27.44 -23.76 -18.73
C TRP A 5 27.33 -22.42 -18.01
N LEU A 6 28.26 -21.50 -18.28
CA LEU A 6 28.22 -20.14 -17.74
C LEU A 6 26.95 -19.40 -18.16
N LEU A 7 26.53 -19.52 -19.43
CA LEU A 7 25.28 -18.93 -19.91
C LEU A 7 24.05 -19.47 -19.15
N LYS A 8 23.99 -20.79 -18.90
CA LYS A 8 22.90 -21.39 -18.11
C LYS A 8 22.86 -20.85 -16.68
N LEU A 9 24.02 -20.68 -16.06
CA LEU A 9 24.14 -20.15 -14.70
C LEU A 9 23.66 -18.69 -14.65
N ILE A 10 24.09 -17.85 -15.59
CA ILE A 10 23.64 -16.45 -15.69
C ILE A 10 22.13 -16.38 -15.86
N ILE A 11 21.57 -17.18 -16.78
CA ILE A 11 20.11 -17.23 -17.00
C ILE A 11 19.40 -17.70 -15.72
N GLY A 12 19.92 -18.71 -15.03
CA GLY A 12 19.34 -19.21 -13.78
C GLY A 12 19.28 -18.14 -12.69
N ILE A 13 20.36 -17.39 -12.50
CA ILE A 13 20.39 -16.28 -11.53
C ILE A 13 19.42 -15.18 -11.94
N ALA A 14 19.37 -14.81 -13.22
CA ALA A 14 18.45 -13.79 -13.71
C ALA A 14 16.97 -14.17 -13.47
N LEU A 15 16.61 -15.43 -13.74
CA LEU A 15 15.26 -15.95 -13.48
C LEU A 15 14.95 -15.99 -11.99
N ALA A 16 15.89 -16.42 -11.14
CA ALA A 16 15.71 -16.42 -9.70
C ALA A 16 15.50 -15.00 -9.15
N GLY A 17 16.29 -14.03 -9.62
CA GLY A 17 16.14 -12.62 -9.25
C GLY A 17 14.78 -12.05 -9.66
N LEU A 18 14.30 -12.41 -10.86
CA LEU A 18 12.98 -12.01 -11.33
C LEU A 18 11.86 -12.58 -10.44
N VAL A 19 11.94 -13.87 -10.08
CA VAL A 19 10.96 -14.50 -9.19
C VAL A 19 10.96 -13.84 -7.82
N LEU A 20 12.13 -13.60 -7.22
CA LEU A 20 12.23 -12.93 -5.92
C LEU A 20 11.66 -11.51 -5.95
N PHE A 21 11.93 -10.76 -7.02
CA PHE A 21 11.39 -9.41 -7.18
C PHE A 21 9.87 -9.41 -7.35
N GLU A 22 9.35 -10.26 -8.23
CA GLU A 22 7.91 -10.34 -8.53
C GLU A 22 7.09 -10.79 -7.31
N LEU A 23 7.61 -11.70 -6.49
CA LEU A 23 6.92 -12.18 -5.28
C LEU A 23 7.17 -11.30 -4.05
N GLY A 24 8.30 -10.58 -4.01
CA GLY A 24 8.65 -9.71 -2.89
C GLY A 24 7.94 -8.36 -2.92
N SER A 25 7.59 -7.86 -4.10
CA SER A 25 7.01 -6.51 -4.23
C SER A 25 5.66 -6.33 -3.53
N PRO A 26 4.72 -7.30 -3.49
CA PRO A 26 3.48 -7.14 -2.74
C PRO A 26 3.72 -7.10 -1.23
N LEU A 27 4.70 -7.85 -0.72
CA LEU A 27 5.05 -7.87 0.70
C LEU A 27 5.63 -6.53 1.16
N VAL A 28 6.54 -5.95 0.36
CA VAL A 28 7.10 -4.63 0.66
C VAL A 28 6.01 -3.55 0.57
N THR A 29 5.18 -3.60 -0.47
CA THR A 29 4.06 -2.66 -0.64
C THR A 29 3.07 -2.76 0.51
N THR A 30 2.84 -3.97 1.02
CA THR A 30 2.03 -4.22 2.21
C THR A 30 2.58 -3.52 3.44
N ALA A 31 3.86 -3.69 3.75
CA ALA A 31 4.46 -3.06 4.92
C ALA A 31 4.43 -1.52 4.84
N ILE A 32 4.67 -0.97 3.65
CA ILE A 32 4.59 0.48 3.42
C ILE A 32 3.14 0.97 3.57
N LEU A 33 2.19 0.32 2.91
CA LEU A 33 0.79 0.75 2.93
C LEU A 33 0.17 0.67 4.32
N ASP A 34 0.63 -0.27 5.15
CA ASP A 34 0.20 -0.41 6.54
C ASP A 34 0.61 0.81 7.39
N GLY A 35 1.85 1.27 7.25
CA GLY A 35 2.32 2.51 7.88
C GLY A 35 1.55 3.73 7.39
N ASN A 36 1.41 3.88 6.08
CA ASN A 36 0.70 5.01 5.49
C ASN A 36 -0.79 5.06 5.89
N ALA A 37 -1.43 3.91 6.10
CA ALA A 37 -2.80 3.86 6.57
C ALA A 37 -2.92 4.38 8.01
N HIS A 38 -1.96 4.04 8.89
CA HIS A 38 -1.91 4.58 10.24
C HIS A 38 -1.64 6.08 10.25
N ASP A 39 -0.65 6.54 9.49
CA ASP A 39 -0.32 7.97 9.40
C ASP A 39 -1.52 8.78 8.90
N ALA A 40 -2.20 8.31 7.83
CA ALA A 40 -3.40 8.96 7.31
C ALA A 40 -4.58 8.94 8.29
N ALA A 41 -4.72 7.88 9.10
CA ALA A 41 -5.74 7.81 10.13
C ALA A 41 -5.42 8.78 11.28
N ASP A 42 -4.18 8.82 11.75
CA ASP A 42 -3.71 9.69 12.84
C ASP A 42 -3.83 11.17 12.46
N ASP A 43 -3.39 11.55 11.26
CA ASP A 43 -3.46 12.93 10.78
C ASP A 43 -4.91 13.38 10.56
N ALA A 44 -5.77 12.50 10.03
CA ALA A 44 -7.19 12.78 9.92
C ALA A 44 -7.88 12.87 11.28
N ALA A 45 -7.55 12.00 12.24
CA ALA A 45 -8.09 12.05 13.59
C ALA A 45 -7.68 13.34 14.31
N LYS A 46 -6.44 13.79 14.10
CA LYS A 46 -5.94 15.06 14.60
C LYS A 46 -6.63 16.26 13.95
N ASP A 47 -6.83 16.27 12.63
CA ASP A 47 -7.55 17.37 11.97
C ASP A 47 -9.03 17.39 12.39
N TYR A 48 -9.66 16.22 12.52
CA TYR A 48 -11.02 16.09 13.03
C TYR A 48 -11.15 16.60 14.47
N PHE A 49 -10.21 16.25 15.36
CA PHE A 49 -10.19 16.76 16.73
C PHE A 49 -10.13 18.29 16.78
N ASN A 50 -9.31 18.91 15.92
CA ASN A 50 -9.10 20.35 15.95
C ASN A 50 -10.24 21.14 15.30
N ASN A 51 -10.84 20.62 14.24
CA ASN A 51 -11.79 21.37 13.42
C ASN A 51 -13.24 20.87 13.53
N HIS A 52 -13.44 19.65 14.04
CA HIS A 52 -14.74 18.95 14.10
C HIS A 52 -15.44 18.85 12.73
N ASP A 53 -14.65 18.76 11.66
CA ASP A 53 -15.14 18.70 10.28
C ASP A 53 -14.71 17.38 9.61
N ALA A 54 -15.67 16.48 9.41
CA ALA A 54 -15.44 15.18 8.80
C ALA A 54 -14.99 15.26 7.33
N THR A 55 -15.49 16.25 6.58
CA THR A 55 -15.13 16.43 5.16
C THR A 55 -13.69 16.87 5.04
N ARG A 56 -13.25 17.76 5.94
CA ARG A 56 -11.88 18.22 6.01
C ARG A 56 -10.92 17.10 6.42
N ALA A 57 -11.26 16.33 7.46
CA ALA A 57 -10.48 15.17 7.89
C ALA A 57 -10.35 14.10 6.80
N GLN A 58 -11.42 13.83 6.06
CA GLN A 58 -11.36 12.97 4.87
C GLN A 58 -10.42 13.52 3.80
N GLY A 59 -10.43 14.84 3.59
CA GLY A 59 -9.52 15.53 2.67
C GLY A 59 -8.04 15.36 3.05
N VAL A 60 -7.73 15.40 4.36
CA VAL A 60 -6.39 15.13 4.90
C VAL A 60 -5.97 13.69 4.62
N ALA A 61 -6.77 12.71 5.02
CA ALA A 61 -6.50 11.29 4.72
C ALA A 61 -6.33 11.04 3.20
N GLN A 62 -7.12 11.71 2.36
CA GLN A 62 -7.02 11.61 0.92
C GLN A 62 -5.72 12.21 0.38
N GLN A 63 -5.28 13.33 0.96
CA GLN A 63 -4.03 14.00 0.58
C GLN A 63 -2.83 13.15 0.99
N ASP A 64 -2.81 12.58 2.19
CA ASP A 64 -1.74 11.72 2.67
C ASP A 64 -1.62 10.45 1.83
N ALA A 65 -2.75 9.81 1.54
CA ALA A 65 -2.80 8.68 0.62
C ALA A 65 -2.18 9.02 -0.75
N GLN A 66 -2.50 10.20 -1.31
CA GLN A 66 -1.96 10.63 -2.60
C GLN A 66 -0.47 10.95 -2.57
N ASN A 67 0.01 11.60 -1.51
CA ASN A 67 1.43 11.92 -1.32
C ASN A 67 2.29 10.64 -1.35
N ASP A 68 1.74 9.54 -0.86
CA ASP A 68 2.39 8.25 -0.85
C ASP A 68 2.11 7.36 -2.07
N GLY A 69 1.37 7.86 -3.05
CA GLY A 69 0.96 7.10 -4.23
C GLY A 69 0.02 5.92 -3.91
N ALA A 70 -0.73 6.02 -2.83
CA ALA A 70 -1.87 5.19 -2.50
C ALA A 70 -3.19 5.87 -2.92
N LYS A 71 -4.30 5.17 -2.74
CA LYS A 71 -5.66 5.68 -2.95
C LYS A 71 -6.45 5.48 -1.67
N LEU A 72 -7.26 6.47 -1.32
CA LEU A 72 -8.26 6.34 -0.27
C LEU A 72 -9.47 5.58 -0.84
N ASP A 73 -9.65 4.34 -0.40
CA ASP A 73 -10.77 3.48 -0.81
C ASP A 73 -12.00 3.70 0.08
N ALA A 74 -11.80 3.94 1.38
CA ALA A 74 -12.88 4.22 2.33
C ALA A 74 -12.40 5.12 3.47
N PHE A 75 -13.32 5.95 3.97
CA PHE A 75 -13.16 6.80 5.14
C PHE A 75 -14.46 6.77 5.91
N ASP A 76 -14.39 6.52 7.22
CA ASP A 76 -15.56 6.48 8.10
C ASP A 76 -15.21 7.04 9.48
N ILE A 77 -16.20 7.59 10.17
CA ILE A 77 -16.10 8.06 11.55
C ILE A 77 -17.17 7.33 12.35
N ASP A 78 -16.76 6.54 13.34
CA ASP A 78 -17.71 5.80 14.16
C ASP A 78 -18.42 6.67 15.20
N GLU A 79 -19.38 6.09 15.92
CA GLU A 79 -20.18 6.79 16.94
C GLU A 79 -19.32 7.33 18.10
N GLN A 80 -18.12 6.77 18.30
CA GLN A 80 -17.15 7.19 19.31
C GLN A 80 -16.20 8.28 18.78
N GLY A 81 -16.31 8.64 17.50
CA GLY A 81 -15.46 9.61 16.82
C GLY A 81 -14.15 9.01 16.28
N THR A 82 -13.94 7.70 16.36
CA THR A 82 -12.74 7.04 15.82
C THR A 82 -12.76 7.13 14.30
N ILE A 83 -11.64 7.56 13.72
CA ILE A 83 -11.47 7.62 12.27
C ILE A 83 -11.01 6.26 11.78
N HIS A 84 -11.68 5.72 10.77
CA HIS A 84 -11.32 4.49 10.07
C HIS A 84 -10.95 4.81 8.62
N VAL A 85 -9.74 4.45 8.22
CA VAL A 85 -9.20 4.71 6.88
C VAL A 85 -8.88 3.39 6.20
N THR A 86 -9.29 3.23 4.94
CA THR A 86 -8.84 2.12 4.09
C THR A 86 -8.12 2.66 2.89
N LEU A 87 -6.85 2.28 2.74
CA LEU A 87 -6.00 2.65 1.62
C LEU A 87 -5.76 1.46 0.69
N SER A 88 -5.59 1.74 -0.59
CA SER A 88 -5.13 0.77 -1.59
C SER A 88 -3.91 1.27 -2.35
N LYS A 89 -2.99 0.36 -2.69
CA LYS A 89 -1.80 0.68 -3.50
C LYS A 89 -1.45 -0.47 -4.42
N GLN A 90 -0.99 -0.12 -5.62
CA GLN A 90 -0.54 -1.10 -6.59
C GLN A 90 0.95 -1.40 -6.40
N ALA A 91 1.27 -2.64 -6.10
CA ALA A 91 2.64 -3.14 -6.01
C ALA A 91 3.28 -3.19 -7.40
N LYS A 92 4.57 -2.86 -7.49
CA LYS A 92 5.32 -2.90 -8.75
C LYS A 92 5.50 -4.34 -9.23
N SER A 93 5.21 -4.61 -10.49
CA SER A 93 5.50 -5.89 -11.15
C SER A 93 5.77 -5.62 -12.62
N TYR A 94 6.59 -6.45 -13.24
CA TYR A 94 6.93 -6.37 -14.66
C TYR A 94 6.29 -7.49 -15.48
N VAL A 95 6.02 -8.65 -14.86
CA VAL A 95 5.54 -9.84 -15.58
C VAL A 95 4.20 -10.33 -15.04
N LEU A 96 4.10 -10.57 -13.72
CA LEU A 96 2.94 -11.26 -13.16
C LEU A 96 1.69 -10.38 -13.04
N HIS A 97 1.81 -9.05 -13.08
CA HIS A 97 0.65 -8.16 -13.07
C HIS A 97 -0.23 -8.25 -14.33
N ASN A 98 0.32 -8.74 -15.45
CA ASN A 98 -0.42 -8.95 -16.69
C ASN A 98 -1.04 -10.36 -16.78
N PHE A 99 -0.65 -11.26 -15.88
CA PHE A 99 -1.17 -12.62 -15.84
C PHE A 99 -2.43 -12.64 -14.97
N GLY A 100 -3.59 -12.87 -15.59
CA GLY A 100 -4.91 -12.76 -14.94
C GLY A 100 -5.02 -13.41 -13.55
N PRO A 101 -4.52 -14.65 -13.34
CA PRO A 101 -4.55 -15.32 -12.05
C PRO A 101 -3.80 -14.62 -10.90
N THR A 102 -2.80 -13.79 -11.20
CA THR A 102 -1.93 -13.13 -10.20
C THR A 102 -2.12 -11.63 -10.14
N LYS A 103 -2.97 -11.04 -10.99
CA LYS A 103 -3.16 -9.59 -11.08
C LYS A 103 -3.60 -8.96 -9.75
N ASP A 104 -4.54 -9.60 -9.06
CA ASP A 104 -5.12 -9.08 -7.82
C ASP A 104 -4.14 -9.13 -6.65
N TRP A 105 -3.11 -9.97 -6.71
CA TRP A 105 -2.07 -10.03 -5.68
C TRP A 105 -1.24 -8.76 -5.60
N TYR A 106 -1.25 -7.95 -6.67
CA TYR A 106 -0.55 -6.68 -6.74
C TYR A 106 -1.41 -5.49 -6.32
N THR A 107 -2.71 -5.68 -6.06
CA THR A 107 -3.54 -4.64 -5.45
C THR A 107 -3.62 -4.89 -3.94
N VAL A 108 -2.79 -4.16 -3.20
CA VAL A 108 -2.73 -4.28 -1.75
C VAL A 108 -3.72 -3.30 -1.13
N ARG A 109 -4.45 -3.76 -0.11
CA ARG A 109 -5.36 -2.95 0.70
C ARG A 109 -5.00 -3.05 2.17
N ARG A 110 -5.00 -1.93 2.89
CA ARG A 110 -4.82 -1.88 4.34
C ARG A 110 -5.79 -0.90 4.96
N SER A 111 -6.23 -1.24 6.16
CA SER A 111 -7.12 -0.41 6.94
C SER A 111 -6.46 -0.14 8.27
N ALA A 112 -6.59 1.09 8.75
CA ALA A 112 -6.13 1.51 10.06
C ALA A 112 -7.17 2.44 10.68
N SER A 113 -7.07 2.61 11.99
CA SER A 113 -8.00 3.42 12.75
C SER A 113 -7.27 4.22 13.82
N ALA A 114 -7.72 5.46 14.04
CA ALA A 114 -7.13 6.36 15.04
C ALA A 114 -8.22 7.07 15.83
N VAL A 115 -8.00 7.21 17.13
CA VAL A 115 -8.90 7.95 18.02
C VAL A 115 -8.48 9.43 18.00
N PRO A 116 -9.42 10.39 17.85
CA PRO A 116 -9.10 11.81 17.92
C PRO A 116 -8.49 12.17 19.28
N THR A 117 -7.22 12.57 19.27
CA THR A 117 -6.51 13.02 20.47
C THR A 117 -5.78 14.34 20.19
N ALA A 118 -5.61 15.14 21.24
CA ALA A 118 -4.91 16.42 21.21
C ALA A 118 -3.39 16.28 20.96
#